data_AF-A0A358SRS3-F1
#
_entry.id   AF-A0A358SRS3-F1
#
_cell.length_a   1.000
_cell.length_b   1.000
_cell.length_c   1.000
_cell.angle_alpha   90.00
_cell.angle_beta   90.00
_cell.angle_gamma   90.00
#
_symmetry.space_group_name_H-M   'P 1'
#
loop_
_entity.id
_entity.type
_entity.pdbx_description
1 polymer ?
#
loop_
_entity_poly.entity_id
_entity_poly.type
_entity_poly.pdbx_seq_one_letter_code
_entity_poly.pdbx_strand_id
1 'polypeptide(L)'
;MGLTTVLLGEQALADVLQPVSGFETLWLLGAGPLPSNPAELLNGAATREVFAALRGEFDLVLIDSPPVLPVTDAAILSKDADGTLLVVAAGQTKRVDVRRAAEKLAQVNAPLVGTILNEVTRQVGYGYGGGYGSSYGYGYGHAALDPSVELARVPLPASGSSHLNGSASSSGHAPVNGSVNGSAAEGSSPSGRHGRSRIRNW
;
A
#
# COMPACT_ATOMS: atom_id res chain seq x y z
N MET A 1 -1.95 13.57 12.62
CA MET A 1 -2.72 12.36 12.96
C MET A 1 -2.80 11.50 11.71
N GLY A 2 -2.56 10.20 11.80
CA GLY A 2 -2.54 9.27 10.67
C GLY A 2 -1.81 7.97 11.03
N LEU A 3 -1.40 7.19 10.02
CA LEU A 3 -0.71 5.91 10.18
C LEU A 3 0.47 6.02 11.16
N THR A 4 1.37 7.00 10.99
CA THR A 4 2.52 7.17 11.90
C THR A 4 2.10 7.33 13.37
N THR A 5 1.05 8.11 13.66
CA THR A 5 0.63 8.32 15.06
C THR A 5 0.01 7.06 15.66
N VAL A 6 -0.64 6.22 14.84
CA VAL A 6 -1.14 4.90 15.28
C VAL A 6 0.02 3.94 15.52
N LEU A 7 0.99 3.86 14.61
CA LEU A 7 2.13 2.96 14.73
C LEU A 7 3.03 3.30 15.93
N LEU A 8 3.06 4.56 16.34
CA LEU A 8 3.75 5.02 17.55
C LEU A 8 2.91 4.86 18.84
N GLY A 9 1.67 4.38 18.74
CA GLY A 9 0.76 4.23 19.87
C GLY A 9 0.22 5.53 20.44
N GLU A 10 0.36 6.64 19.71
CA GLU A 10 -0.09 7.97 20.15
C GLU A 10 -1.62 8.14 20.01
N GLN A 11 -2.24 7.39 19.09
CA GLN A 11 -3.67 7.44 18.80
C GLN A 11 -4.23 6.07 18.42
N ALA A 12 -5.50 5.84 18.69
CA ALA A 12 -6.19 4.65 18.22
C ALA A 12 -6.47 4.74 16.70
N LEU A 13 -6.51 3.59 16.03
CA LEU A 13 -6.79 3.50 14.59
C LEU A 13 -8.15 4.11 14.23
N ALA A 14 -9.19 3.81 15.01
CA ALA A 14 -10.55 4.30 14.78
C ALA A 14 -10.66 5.84 14.83
N ASP A 15 -9.78 6.51 15.58
CA ASP A 15 -9.83 7.97 15.74
C ASP A 15 -9.19 8.72 14.56
N VAL A 16 -8.35 8.03 13.78
CA VAL A 16 -7.60 8.64 12.67
C VAL A 16 -8.12 8.21 11.29
N LEU A 17 -8.99 7.21 11.25
CA LEU A 17 -9.62 6.73 10.04
C LEU A 17 -10.79 7.64 9.65
N GLN A 18 -10.74 8.22 8.45
CA GLN A 18 -11.68 9.27 8.05
C GLN A 18 -12.58 8.82 6.89
N PRO A 19 -13.91 8.93 7.00
CA PRO A 19 -14.79 8.73 5.85
C PRO A 19 -14.52 9.81 4.79
N VAL A 20 -14.51 9.42 3.51
CA VAL A 20 -14.28 10.34 2.40
C VAL A 20 -15.62 10.93 1.95
N SER A 21 -15.76 12.25 2.06
CA SER A 21 -16.98 12.97 1.65
C SER A 21 -17.40 12.65 0.21
N GLY A 22 -18.67 12.32 0.02
CA GLY A 22 -19.24 11.96 -1.29
C GLY A 22 -19.15 10.46 -1.63
N PHE A 23 -18.55 9.65 -0.75
CA PHE A 23 -18.47 8.20 -0.91
C PHE A 23 -18.96 7.51 0.37
N GLU A 24 -19.96 6.65 0.26
CA GLU A 24 -20.52 5.93 1.40
C GLU A 24 -19.62 4.81 1.91
N THR A 25 -18.77 4.28 1.02
CA THR A 25 -17.98 3.06 1.26
C THR A 25 -16.47 3.30 1.18
N LEU A 26 -16.01 4.54 1.32
CA LEU A 26 -14.59 4.88 1.23
C LEU A 26 -14.09 5.58 2.49
N TRP A 27 -13.01 5.02 3.05
CA TRP A 27 -12.29 5.57 4.18
C TRP A 27 -10.84 5.82 3.81
N LEU A 28 -10.25 6.83 4.45
CA LEU A 28 -8.87 7.24 4.26
C LEU A 28 -8.14 7.21 5.59
N LEU A 29 -7.04 6.45 5.64
CA LEU A 29 -6.02 6.58 6.66
C LEU A 29 -4.87 7.40 6.07
N GLY A 30 -4.75 8.66 6.48
CA GLY A 30 -3.62 9.50 6.05
C GLY A 30 -2.30 9.01 6.63
N ALA A 31 -1.16 9.33 6.01
CA ALA A 31 0.16 8.89 6.49
C ALA A 31 0.51 9.40 7.91
N GLY A 32 0.06 10.60 8.27
CA GLY A 32 0.44 11.25 9.51
C GLY A 32 1.80 11.97 9.41
N PRO A 33 2.40 12.38 10.55
CA PRO A 33 3.70 13.03 10.58
C PRO A 33 4.79 12.14 9.97
N LEU A 34 5.80 12.73 9.34
CA LEU A 34 6.93 11.98 8.80
C LEU A 34 7.78 11.41 9.96
N PRO A 35 7.92 10.08 10.09
CA PRO A 35 8.76 9.50 11.13
C PRO A 35 10.24 9.66 10.78
N SER A 36 11.11 9.54 11.78
CA SER A 36 12.57 9.58 11.59
C SER A 36 13.10 8.39 10.79
N ASN A 37 12.47 7.22 10.90
CA ASN A 37 12.84 6.01 10.18
C ASN A 37 11.59 5.24 9.67
N PRO A 38 11.05 5.61 8.49
CA PRO A 38 9.83 5.00 7.95
C PRO A 38 9.95 3.48 7.75
N ALA A 39 11.06 3.01 7.17
CA ALA A 39 11.24 1.60 6.83
C ALA A 39 11.22 0.69 8.07
N GLU A 40 11.83 1.13 9.17
CA GLU A 40 11.87 0.36 10.41
C GLU A 40 10.49 0.33 11.10
N LEU A 41 9.78 1.46 11.07
CA LEU A 41 8.40 1.56 11.57
C LEU A 41 7.47 0.64 10.78
N LEU A 42 7.54 0.67 9.44
CA LEU A 42 6.73 -0.16 8.55
C LEU A 42 7.03 -1.65 8.72
N ASN A 43 8.27 -2.04 9.01
CA ASN A 43 8.64 -3.44 9.22
C ASN A 43 8.31 -3.96 10.65
N GLY A 44 7.80 -3.09 11.53
CA GLY A 44 7.49 -3.37 12.92
C GLY A 44 6.20 -4.18 13.12
N ALA A 45 6.01 -4.70 14.34
CA ALA A 45 4.82 -5.47 14.71
C ALA A 45 3.52 -4.64 14.66
N ALA A 46 3.59 -3.36 15.07
CA ALA A 46 2.44 -2.45 15.05
C ALA A 46 1.81 -2.32 13.66
N THR A 47 2.62 -2.34 12.59
CA THR A 47 2.11 -2.29 11.21
C THR A 47 1.27 -3.51 10.87
N ARG A 48 1.71 -4.70 11.28
CA ARG A 48 0.95 -5.95 11.06
C ARG A 48 -0.36 -5.95 11.84
N GLU A 49 -0.36 -5.42 13.07
CA GLU A 49 -1.57 -5.28 13.88
C GLU A 49 -2.57 -4.33 13.23
N VAL A 50 -2.11 -3.18 12.72
CA VAL A 50 -2.95 -2.23 11.97
C VAL A 50 -3.53 -2.88 10.72
N PHE A 51 -2.73 -3.57 9.92
CA PHE A 51 -3.23 -4.24 8.71
C PHE A 51 -4.17 -5.40 9.02
N ALA A 52 -3.94 -6.15 10.10
CA ALA A 52 -4.87 -7.19 10.54
C ALA A 52 -6.22 -6.59 10.98
N ALA A 53 -6.22 -5.47 11.69
CA ALA A 53 -7.44 -4.75 12.06
C ALA A 53 -8.19 -4.25 10.82
N LEU A 54 -7.49 -3.57 9.90
CA LEU A 54 -8.09 -3.09 8.65
C LEU A 54 -8.67 -4.24 7.80
N ARG A 55 -7.99 -5.39 7.74
CA ARG A 55 -8.50 -6.59 7.05
C ARG A 55 -9.79 -7.14 7.67
N GLY A 56 -9.98 -6.96 8.98
CA GLY A 56 -11.19 -7.39 9.68
C GLY A 56 -12.39 -6.46 9.45
N GLU A 57 -12.14 -5.20 9.08
CA GLU A 57 -13.17 -4.16 8.93
C GLU A 57 -13.52 -3.86 7.47
N PHE A 58 -12.60 -4.09 6.53
CA PHE A 58 -12.75 -3.73 5.12
C PHE A 58 -12.63 -4.93 4.19
N ASP A 59 -13.51 -4.99 3.18
CA ASP A 59 -13.44 -6.00 2.11
C ASP A 59 -12.19 -5.81 1.22
N LEU A 60 -11.72 -4.57 1.08
CA LEU A 60 -10.56 -4.21 0.28
C LEU A 60 -9.76 -3.10 0.96
N VAL A 61 -8.46 -3.34 1.16
CA VAL A 61 -7.51 -2.35 1.67
C VAL A 61 -6.51 -2.01 0.58
N LEU A 62 -6.52 -0.76 0.12
CA LEU A 62 -5.54 -0.25 -0.84
C LEU A 62 -4.40 0.44 -0.09
N ILE A 63 -3.17 -0.04 -0.29
CA ILE A 63 -1.97 0.51 0.31
C ILE A 63 -1.23 1.30 -0.77
N ASP A 64 -1.19 2.62 -0.62
CA ASP A 64 -0.31 3.47 -1.42
C ASP A 64 1.12 3.42 -0.86
N SER A 65 2.10 3.40 -1.75
CA SER A 65 3.51 3.30 -1.37
C SER A 65 4.40 4.19 -2.22
N PRO A 66 5.51 4.71 -1.67
CA PRO A 66 6.52 5.41 -2.45
C PRO A 66 7.09 4.57 -3.60
N PRO A 67 7.78 5.17 -4.60
CA PRO A 67 8.37 4.42 -5.70
C PRO A 67 9.34 3.31 -5.23
N VAL A 68 9.36 2.19 -5.95
CA VAL A 68 10.18 1.01 -5.61
C VAL A 68 11.69 1.29 -5.63
N LEU A 69 12.17 2.23 -6.47
CA LEU A 69 13.59 2.36 -6.83
C LEU A 69 14.41 3.52 -6.25
N PRO A 70 13.91 4.33 -5.29
CA PRO A 70 14.83 4.94 -4.34
C PRO A 70 14.70 4.38 -2.92
N VAL A 71 13.54 3.84 -2.54
CA VAL A 71 13.25 3.50 -1.15
C VAL A 71 12.80 2.05 -0.97
N THR A 72 12.75 1.58 0.27
CA THR A 72 12.43 0.18 0.60
C THR A 72 10.97 -0.03 0.95
N ASP A 73 10.21 1.04 1.18
CA ASP A 73 8.87 1.03 1.77
C ASP A 73 7.90 0.13 0.99
N ALA A 74 7.81 0.31 -0.33
CA ALA A 74 6.96 -0.53 -1.18
C ALA A 74 7.33 -2.03 -1.08
N ALA A 75 8.62 -2.36 -1.00
CA ALA A 75 9.08 -3.74 -0.86
C ALA A 75 8.76 -4.32 0.52
N ILE A 76 8.76 -3.50 1.58
CA ILE A 76 8.36 -3.91 2.93
C ILE A 76 6.86 -4.16 2.96
N LEU A 77 6.07 -3.16 2.56
CA LEU A 77 4.60 -3.21 2.54
C LEU A 77 4.06 -4.34 1.67
N SER A 78 4.71 -4.64 0.55
CA SER A 78 4.28 -5.71 -0.36
C SER A 78 4.26 -7.11 0.29
N LYS A 79 4.99 -7.32 1.38
CA LYS A 79 5.01 -8.61 2.10
C LYS A 79 3.73 -8.87 2.90
N ASP A 80 3.04 -7.81 3.30
CA ASP A 80 1.81 -7.88 4.07
C ASP A 80 0.56 -7.76 3.18
N ALA A 81 0.74 -7.56 1.87
CA ALA A 81 -0.35 -7.48 0.89
C ALA A 81 -0.63 -8.84 0.23
N ASP A 82 -1.90 -9.13 -0.05
CA ASP A 82 -2.27 -10.33 -0.83
C ASP A 82 -1.87 -10.22 -2.32
N GLY A 83 -1.70 -8.99 -2.82
CA GLY A 83 -1.32 -8.72 -4.20
C GLY A 83 -0.69 -7.34 -4.35
N THR A 84 0.30 -7.24 -5.22
CA THR A 84 1.02 -6.00 -5.54
C THR A 84 0.86 -5.68 -7.03
N LEU A 85 0.64 -4.40 -7.36
CA LEU A 85 0.60 -3.90 -8.73
C LEU A 85 1.73 -2.91 -8.94
N LEU A 86 2.53 -3.11 -9.99
CA LEU A 86 3.59 -2.17 -10.37
C LEU A 86 3.03 -1.12 -11.34
N VAL A 87 2.94 0.14 -10.92
CA VAL A 87 2.49 1.23 -11.79
C VAL A 87 3.68 1.86 -12.51
N VAL A 88 3.57 2.02 -13.83
CA VAL A 88 4.63 2.52 -14.72
C VAL A 88 4.10 3.66 -15.57
N ALA A 89 4.77 4.82 -15.55
CA ALA A 89 4.41 5.95 -16.40
C ALA A 89 4.95 5.78 -17.83
N ALA A 90 4.06 5.73 -18.81
CA ALA A 90 4.40 5.57 -20.21
C ALA A 90 5.24 6.73 -20.74
N GLY A 91 6.28 6.44 -21.52
CA GLY A 91 7.19 7.44 -22.07
C GLY A 91 8.14 8.09 -21.06
N GLN A 92 7.88 7.95 -19.75
CA GLN A 92 8.71 8.53 -18.69
C GLN A 92 9.61 7.48 -18.03
N THR A 93 9.06 6.32 -17.66
CA THR A 93 9.82 5.27 -16.98
C THR A 93 10.59 4.41 -17.99
N LYS A 94 11.91 4.30 -17.82
CA LYS A 94 12.74 3.47 -18.72
C LYS A 94 12.49 1.98 -18.44
N ARG A 95 12.49 1.17 -19.50
CA ARG A 95 12.31 -0.29 -19.38
C ARG A 95 13.29 -0.97 -18.42
N VAL A 96 14.52 -0.46 -18.32
CA VAL A 96 15.52 -0.97 -17.37
C VAL A 96 15.11 -0.74 -15.92
N ASP A 97 14.47 0.39 -15.63
CA ASP A 97 14.01 0.73 -14.28
C ASP A 97 12.77 -0.09 -13.92
N VAL A 98 11.85 -0.32 -14.86
CA VAL A 98 10.73 -1.26 -14.65
C VAL A 98 11.24 -2.66 -14.31
N ARG A 99 12.25 -3.16 -15.04
CA ARG A 99 12.85 -4.47 -14.78
C ARG A 99 13.48 -4.54 -13.39
N ARG A 100 14.28 -3.53 -13.02
CA ARG A 100 14.90 -3.45 -11.69
C ARG A 100 13.87 -3.38 -10.57
N ALA A 101 12.76 -2.67 -10.77
CA ALA A 101 11.67 -2.61 -9.80
C ALA A 101 11.03 -3.99 -9.61
N ALA A 102 10.73 -4.68 -10.70
CA ALA A 102 10.20 -6.04 -10.66
C ALA A 102 11.18 -7.03 -9.98
N GLU A 103 12.47 -6.95 -10.29
CA GLU A 103 13.51 -7.76 -9.65
C GLU A 103 13.59 -7.49 -8.14
N LYS A 104 13.51 -6.23 -7.70
CA LYS A 104 13.52 -5.86 -6.27
C LYS A 104 12.29 -6.39 -5.53
N LEU A 105 11.11 -6.34 -6.16
CA LEU A 105 9.89 -6.93 -5.61
C LEU A 105 9.99 -8.47 -5.55
N ALA A 106 10.57 -9.10 -6.57
CA ALA A 106 10.79 -10.54 -6.57
C ALA A 106 11.77 -10.99 -5.46
N GLN A 107 12.83 -10.22 -5.19
CA GLN A 107 13.80 -10.52 -4.12
C GLN A 107 13.17 -10.58 -2.72
N VAL A 108 12.07 -9.84 -2.50
CA VAL A 108 11.33 -9.86 -1.23
C VAL A 108 10.13 -10.80 -1.25
N ASN A 109 9.98 -11.61 -2.32
CA ASN A 109 8.84 -12.49 -2.57
C ASN A 109 7.49 -11.75 -2.56
N ALA A 110 7.46 -10.51 -3.06
CA ALA A 110 6.21 -9.78 -3.22
C ALA A 110 5.27 -10.52 -4.18
N PRO A 111 3.97 -10.65 -3.87
CA PRO A 111 2.98 -11.25 -4.76
C PRO A 111 2.62 -10.27 -5.89
N LEU A 112 3.54 -10.06 -6.83
CA LEU A 112 3.34 -9.17 -7.98
C LEU A 112 2.30 -9.76 -8.94
N VAL A 113 1.10 -9.21 -8.92
CA VAL A 113 -0.04 -9.65 -9.75
C VAL A 113 0.13 -9.19 -11.20
N GLY A 114 0.70 -7.99 -11.39
CA GLY A 114 0.87 -7.43 -12.72
C GLY A 114 1.43 -6.02 -12.74
N THR A 115 1.39 -5.41 -13.91
CA THR A 115 1.88 -4.05 -14.15
C THR A 115 0.80 -3.21 -14.79
N ILE A 116 0.62 -1.98 -14.31
CA ILE A 116 -0.27 -0.97 -14.90
C ILE A 116 0.59 0.02 -15.67
N LEU A 117 0.34 0.15 -16.98
CA LEU A 117 0.92 1.23 -17.78
C LEU A 117 -0.01 2.45 -17.71
N ASN A 118 0.42 3.47 -16.98
CA ASN A 118 -0.30 4.74 -16.83
C ASN A 118 0.24 5.81 -17.78
N GLU A 119 -0.45 6.94 -17.91
CA GLU A 119 -0.02 8.11 -18.69
C GLU A 119 0.21 7.83 -20.18
N VAL A 120 -0.48 6.83 -20.73
CA VAL A 120 -0.40 6.50 -22.16
C VAL A 120 -1.02 7.65 -22.96
N THR A 121 -0.17 8.38 -23.68
CA THR A 121 -0.63 9.35 -24.69
C THR A 121 -0.81 8.63 -26.02
N ARG A 122 -1.90 8.95 -26.73
CA ARG A 122 -2.16 8.40 -28.06
C ARG A 122 -1.17 9.04 -29.04
N GLN A 123 -0.06 8.38 -29.34
CA GLN A 123 0.83 8.84 -30.41
C GLN A 123 0.10 8.74 -31.76
N VAL A 124 -0.34 9.88 -32.30
CA VAL A 124 -0.72 9.99 -33.70
C VAL A 124 0.55 10.17 -34.51
N GLY A 125 1.04 9.08 -35.12
CA GLY A 125 2.03 9.11 -36.20
C GLY A 125 3.45 8.73 -35.84
N TYR A 126 3.84 7.50 -36.17
CA TYR A 126 5.24 7.19 -36.48
C TYR A 126 5.52 7.61 -37.93
N GLY A 127 6.29 8.68 -38.12
CA GLY A 127 6.86 9.04 -39.41
C GLY A 127 8.07 8.18 -39.73
N TYR A 128 7.88 7.15 -40.56
CA TYR A 128 8.94 6.41 -41.25
C TYR A 128 8.73 6.58 -42.76
N GLY A 129 9.78 7.00 -43.48
CA GLY A 129 9.87 6.87 -44.93
C GLY A 129 9.40 8.07 -45.74
N GLY A 130 10.32 8.67 -46.50
CA GLY A 130 10.04 9.76 -47.42
C GLY A 130 9.26 9.34 -48.67
N GLY A 131 8.86 10.36 -49.44
CA GLY A 131 8.25 10.20 -50.75
C GLY A 131 6.94 10.97 -50.86
N TYR A 132 6.89 11.89 -51.82
CA TYR A 132 5.70 12.57 -52.35
C TYR A 132 4.40 11.76 -52.23
N GLY A 133 3.31 12.39 -51.76
CA GLY A 133 2.00 11.73 -51.77
C GLY A 133 0.84 12.57 -51.23
N SER A 134 0.25 13.36 -52.12
CA SER A 134 -1.12 13.88 -52.18
C SER A 134 -2.09 13.72 -50.99
N SER A 135 -2.60 14.88 -50.56
CA SER A 135 -3.96 15.16 -50.08
C SER A 135 -5.00 14.06 -50.33
N TYR A 136 -5.49 13.42 -49.26
CA TYR A 136 -6.86 12.91 -49.16
C TYR A 136 -7.33 12.97 -47.70
N GLY A 137 -8.31 13.82 -47.43
CA GLY A 137 -9.06 13.83 -46.17
C GLY A 137 -10.08 12.69 -46.14
N TYR A 138 -10.27 12.09 -44.97
CA TYR A 138 -11.40 11.20 -44.69
C TYR A 138 -11.92 11.37 -43.26
N GLY A 139 -13.25 11.28 -43.16
CA GLY A 139 -14.10 11.77 -42.09
C GLY A 139 -14.04 10.98 -40.78
N TYR A 140 -14.32 11.71 -39.71
CA TYR A 140 -14.61 11.18 -38.38
C TYR A 140 -15.89 10.33 -38.41
N GLY A 141 -15.75 9.02 -38.20
CA GLY A 141 -16.84 8.15 -37.79
C GLY A 141 -16.86 8.04 -36.26
N HIS A 142 -17.78 8.74 -35.60
CA HIS A 142 -18.12 8.47 -34.21
C HIS A 142 -18.80 7.10 -34.13
N ALA A 143 -18.08 6.06 -33.70
CA ALA A 143 -18.71 4.87 -33.17
C ALA A 143 -19.09 5.17 -31.72
N ALA A 144 -20.37 5.46 -31.49
CA ALA A 144 -20.93 5.52 -30.15
C ALA A 144 -20.67 4.17 -29.44
N LEU A 145 -20.19 4.24 -28.21
CA LEU A 145 -20.09 3.06 -27.35
C LEU A 145 -21.50 2.51 -27.16
N ASP A 146 -21.70 1.24 -27.48
CA ASP A 146 -22.96 0.56 -27.24
C ASP A 146 -23.14 0.39 -25.72
N PRO A 147 -24.17 1.01 -25.11
CA PRO A 147 -24.38 0.95 -23.66
C PRO A 147 -24.77 -0.46 -23.16
N SER A 148 -24.93 -1.44 -24.05
CA SER A 148 -25.18 -2.84 -23.69
C SER A 148 -23.90 -3.68 -23.51
N VAL A 149 -22.71 -3.13 -23.78
CA VAL A 149 -21.44 -3.84 -23.56
C VAL A 149 -21.13 -3.84 -22.06
N GLU A 150 -21.50 -4.93 -21.39
CA GLU A 150 -21.09 -5.21 -20.02
C GLU A 150 -19.58 -5.46 -19.98
N LEU A 151 -18.84 -4.62 -19.24
CA LEU A 151 -17.42 -4.83 -18.97
C LEU A 151 -17.26 -6.17 -18.24
N ALA A 152 -16.64 -7.14 -18.91
CA ALA A 152 -16.42 -8.47 -18.33
C ALA A 152 -15.76 -8.35 -16.95
N ARG A 153 -16.47 -8.78 -15.91
CA ARG A 153 -15.96 -8.83 -14.55
C ARG A 153 -14.80 -9.83 -14.50
N VAL A 154 -13.64 -9.37 -14.02
CA VAL A 154 -12.53 -10.27 -13.67
C VAL A 154 -12.96 -11.09 -12.45
N PRO A 155 -12.97 -12.44 -12.51
CA PRO A 155 -13.36 -13.26 -11.37
C PRO A 155 -12.38 -13.06 -10.21
N LEU A 156 -12.89 -12.75 -9.02
CA LEU A 156 -12.10 -12.77 -7.80
C LEU A 156 -11.82 -14.24 -7.43
N PRO A 157 -10.61 -14.58 -6.95
CA PRO A 157 -10.34 -15.91 -6.42
C PRO A 157 -11.24 -16.17 -5.20
N ALA A 158 -11.87 -17.34 -5.17
CA ALA A 158 -12.73 -17.75 -4.07
C ALA A 158 -11.94 -17.81 -2.77
N SER A 159 -12.37 -17.04 -1.76
CA SER A 159 -11.90 -17.16 -0.39
C SER A 159 -12.28 -18.53 0.14
N GLY A 160 -11.27 -19.37 0.38
CA GLY A 160 -11.45 -20.71 0.95
C GLY A 160 -12.03 -20.63 2.36
N SER A 161 -13.31 -20.97 2.52
CA SER A 161 -13.91 -21.28 3.80
C SER A 161 -13.41 -22.65 4.27
N SER A 162 -12.40 -22.69 5.13
CA SER A 162 -12.10 -23.91 5.89
C SER A 162 -12.99 -23.95 7.13
N HIS A 163 -13.79 -25.01 7.17
CA HIS A 163 -14.72 -25.33 8.24
C HIS A 163 -14.02 -25.43 9.60
N LEU A 164 -14.58 -24.74 10.59
CA LEU A 164 -14.36 -24.99 12.01
C LEU A 164 -14.88 -26.39 12.34
N ASN A 165 -14.03 -27.24 12.91
CA ASN A 165 -14.48 -28.39 13.69
C ASN A 165 -13.77 -28.37 15.04
N GLY A 166 -14.55 -28.13 16.09
CA GLY A 166 -14.08 -28.16 17.45
C GLY A 166 -14.02 -29.59 17.99
N SER A 167 -13.00 -29.87 18.80
CA SER A 167 -13.07 -30.90 19.83
C SER A 167 -12.20 -30.46 21.01
N ALA A 168 -12.85 -30.15 22.11
CA ALA A 168 -12.22 -29.91 23.41
C ALA A 168 -11.73 -31.24 24.01
N SER A 169 -10.55 -31.22 24.63
CA SER A 169 -10.23 -32.13 25.73
C SER A 169 -9.22 -31.48 26.68
N SER A 170 -9.60 -31.50 27.94
CA SER A 170 -9.01 -30.92 29.14
C SER A 170 -7.82 -31.71 29.72
N SER A 171 -6.82 -30.99 30.24
CA SER A 171 -6.02 -31.26 31.47
C SER A 171 -4.82 -30.31 31.43
N GLY A 172 -4.49 -29.43 32.39
CA GLY A 172 -4.68 -29.43 33.82
C GLY A 172 -3.30 -29.49 34.49
N HIS A 173 -2.70 -28.34 34.85
CA HIS A 173 -1.77 -28.19 36.00
C HIS A 173 -1.35 -26.72 36.21
N ALA A 174 -1.41 -26.29 37.47
CA ALA A 174 -0.98 -24.98 37.97
C ALA A 174 0.32 -25.14 38.82
N PRO A 175 0.80 -24.12 39.56
CA PRO A 175 2.07 -23.42 39.27
C PRO A 175 3.17 -23.67 40.33
N VAL A 176 4.39 -23.17 40.07
CA VAL A 176 5.47 -23.09 41.07
C VAL A 176 6.07 -21.67 41.12
N ASN A 177 6.19 -21.18 42.37
CA ASN A 177 6.71 -19.88 42.83
C ASN A 177 8.25 -19.77 42.84
N GLY A 178 8.73 -18.52 42.91
CA GLY A 178 10.03 -18.13 43.51
C GLY A 178 10.61 -16.85 42.87
N SER A 179 10.36 -15.64 43.39
CA SER A 179 10.95 -14.96 44.57
C SER A 179 12.24 -14.15 44.30
N VAL A 180 12.06 -12.82 44.25
CA VAL A 180 12.78 -11.71 44.94
C VAL A 180 14.28 -11.45 44.70
N ASN A 181 14.58 -10.21 44.28
CA ASN A 181 15.56 -9.20 44.77
C ASN A 181 15.83 -8.20 43.60
N GLY A 182 15.94 -6.87 43.71
CA GLY A 182 16.02 -5.91 44.81
C GLY A 182 16.84 -4.69 44.33
N SER A 183 16.33 -3.48 44.58
CA SER A 183 17.05 -2.19 44.80
C SER A 183 17.66 -1.34 43.65
N ALA A 184 17.04 -0.14 43.51
CA ALA A 184 17.59 1.24 43.46
C ALA A 184 18.58 1.69 42.36
N ALA A 185 18.26 2.78 41.65
CA ALA A 185 18.75 4.15 41.93
C ALA A 185 18.42 5.17 40.80
N GLU A 186 17.91 6.34 41.21
CA GLU A 186 18.21 7.73 40.81
C GLU A 186 18.22 8.26 39.34
N GLY A 187 17.62 9.45 39.20
CA GLY A 187 17.96 10.53 38.25
C GLY A 187 17.31 10.42 36.86
N SER A 188 16.81 11.45 36.20
CA SER A 188 16.76 12.90 36.40
C SER A 188 15.93 13.49 35.24
N SER A 189 15.15 14.55 35.49
CA SER A 189 14.47 15.34 34.45
C SER A 189 15.48 16.01 33.50
N PRO A 190 15.07 16.40 32.27
CA PRO A 190 14.67 17.81 32.11
C PRO A 190 13.53 18.09 31.11
N SER A 191 13.05 19.31 31.27
CA SER A 191 12.07 20.09 30.51
C SER A 191 12.32 20.24 29.01
N GLY A 192 11.24 20.43 28.25
CA GLY A 192 11.27 20.66 26.80
C GLY A 192 11.48 22.11 26.34
N ARG A 193 11.61 22.27 25.02
CA ARG A 193 10.81 23.18 24.15
C ARG A 193 11.37 23.22 22.73
N HIS A 194 10.49 22.87 21.77
CA HIS A 194 10.14 23.60 20.55
C HIS A 194 11.24 24.16 19.61
N GLY A 195 11.18 23.69 18.37
CA GLY A 195 10.97 24.60 17.23
C GLY A 195 11.88 24.40 16.02
N ARG A 196 11.39 23.72 14.97
CA ARG A 196 10.84 24.34 13.73
C ARG A 196 10.93 23.38 12.54
N SER A 197 9.74 23.00 12.09
CA SER A 197 9.42 22.37 10.82
C SER A 197 9.79 23.25 9.61
N ARG A 198 10.32 22.62 8.56
CA ARG A 198 10.00 22.92 7.15
C ARG A 198 10.17 21.64 6.33
N ILE A 199 9.07 20.96 6.00
CA ILE A 199 9.03 19.93 4.95
C ILE A 199 8.07 20.43 3.87
N ARG A 200 8.55 20.40 2.63
CA ARG A 200 7.75 20.58 1.40
C ARG A 200 7.33 19.19 0.94
N ASN A 201 6.04 19.03 0.66
CA ASN A 201 5.47 17.82 0.06
C ASN A 201 5.88 17.72 -1.42
N TRP A 202 6.17 16.50 -1.87
CA TRP A 202 5.43 15.80 -2.92
C TRP A 202 5.39 14.32 -2.51
#